data_AF-A0A960R1G9-F1
#
_entry.id   AF-A0A960R1G9-F1
#
_cell.length_a   1.000
_cell.length_b   1.000
_cell.length_c   1.000
_cell.angle_alpha   90.00
_cell.angle_beta   90.00
_cell.angle_gamma   90.00
#
_symmetry.space_group_name_H-M   'P 1'
#
loop_
_entity.id
_entity.type
_entity.pdbx_description
1 polymer ?
#
loop_
_entity_poly.entity_id
_entity_poly.type
_entity_poly.pdbx_seq_one_letter_code
_entity_poly.pdbx_strand_id
1 'polypeptide(L)'
;MDLDINYQKALEMLKSELQKMKQEIDEVDEMPLTDEKQKMAQQMHSIYDQLEELTETYSRSHQPQDLNSVFRVMEALQPAFILNYDEICYESALEQLNEALTEMEGQLQTVKRCAIAHSEQEKLQEMEKGVEDLATQIEIYVHTHNHEDLEAALIELEQVRPSFVLFYNQLID
;
A
#
# COMPACT_ATOMS: atom_id res chain seq x y z
N MET A 1 -32.66 9.96 29.28
CA MET A 1 -32.70 9.56 27.86
C MET A 1 -31.65 8.48 27.73
N ASP A 2 -32.06 7.23 27.89
CA ASP A 2 -31.16 6.09 27.73
C ASP A 2 -30.98 5.87 26.22
N LEU A 3 -29.75 6.06 25.74
CA LEU A 3 -29.33 5.42 24.49
C LEU A 3 -29.31 3.93 24.79
N ASP A 4 -30.38 3.23 24.42
CA ASP A 4 -30.41 1.78 24.41
C ASP A 4 -29.49 1.34 23.25
N ILE A 5 -28.18 1.33 23.51
CA ILE A 5 -27.19 0.84 22.56
C ILE A 5 -27.52 -0.64 22.37
N ASN A 6 -27.97 -0.99 21.17
CA ASN A 6 -28.14 -2.39 20.81
C ASN A 6 -26.77 -3.06 20.85
N TYR A 7 -26.50 -3.76 21.95
CA TYR A 7 -25.26 -4.49 22.22
C TYR A 7 -24.81 -5.34 21.02
N GLN A 8 -25.76 -6.04 20.37
CA GLN A 8 -25.44 -6.89 19.22
C GLN A 8 -24.88 -6.06 18.07
N LYS A 9 -25.52 -4.92 17.78
CA LYS A 9 -25.06 -4.01 16.73
C LYS A 9 -23.69 -3.41 17.04
N ALA A 10 -23.46 -3.00 18.28
CA ALA A 10 -22.16 -2.46 18.70
C ALA A 10 -21.05 -3.51 18.56
N LEU A 11 -21.31 -4.74 19.01
CA LEU A 11 -20.35 -5.83 18.90
C LEU A 11 -20.09 -6.24 17.44
N GLU A 12 -21.11 -6.25 16.58
CA GLU A 12 -20.95 -6.51 15.15
C GLU A 12 -20.05 -5.47 14.48
N MET A 13 -20.23 -4.19 14.81
CA MET A 13 -19.36 -3.11 14.30
C MET A 13 -17.91 -3.31 14.76
N LEU A 14 -17.69 -3.57 16.05
CA LEU A 14 -16.33 -3.79 16.59
C LEU A 14 -15.65 -5.00 15.94
N LYS A 15 -16.38 -6.11 15.76
CA LYS A 15 -15.86 -7.30 15.08
C LYS A 15 -15.53 -7.02 13.61
N SER A 16 -16.35 -6.25 12.93
CA SER A 16 -16.08 -5.86 11.54
C SER A 16 -14.82 -5.01 11.43
N GLU A 17 -14.59 -4.07 12.35
CA GLU A 17 -13.38 -3.24 12.34
C GLU A 17 -12.13 -4.07 12.69
N LEU A 18 -12.20 -4.93 13.72
CA LEU A 18 -11.11 -5.85 14.03
C LEU A 18 -10.79 -6.77 12.85
N GLN A 19 -11.79 -7.27 12.14
CA GLN A 19 -11.56 -8.11 10.98
C GLN A 19 -10.78 -7.39 9.87
N LYS A 20 -11.08 -6.10 9.62
CA LYS A 20 -10.31 -5.29 8.66
C LYS A 20 -8.87 -5.13 9.10
N MET A 21 -8.66 -4.72 10.35
CA MET A 21 -7.32 -4.56 10.92
C MET A 21 -6.52 -5.87 10.87
N LYS A 22 -7.19 -7.02 11.06
CA LYS A 22 -6.55 -8.32 10.96
C LYS A 22 -6.08 -8.63 9.53
N GLN A 23 -6.91 -8.30 8.53
CA GLN A 23 -6.52 -8.44 7.12
C GLN A 23 -5.31 -7.57 6.79
N GLU A 24 -5.32 -6.31 7.22
CA GLU A 24 -4.19 -5.37 7.04
C GLU A 24 -2.90 -5.87 7.70
N ILE A 25 -2.99 -6.48 8.89
CA ILE A 25 -1.86 -7.17 9.53
C ILE A 25 -1.37 -8.36 8.71
N ASP A 26 -2.28 -9.21 8.25
CA ASP A 26 -1.91 -10.42 7.51
C ASP A 26 -1.22 -10.05 6.18
N GLU A 27 -1.64 -8.97 5.52
CA GLU A 27 -0.96 -8.41 4.35
C GLU A 27 0.47 -7.95 4.67
N VAL A 28 0.66 -7.22 5.77
CA VAL A 28 1.97 -6.74 6.24
C VAL A 28 2.90 -7.90 6.62
N ASP A 29 2.38 -8.97 7.24
CA ASP A 29 3.16 -10.13 7.66
C ASP A 29 3.74 -10.92 6.47
N GLU A 30 3.12 -10.83 5.30
CA GLU A 30 3.61 -11.46 4.07
C GLU A 30 4.71 -10.64 3.37
N MET A 31 4.95 -9.39 3.79
CA MET A 31 5.90 -8.49 3.15
C MET A 31 7.34 -8.70 3.66
N PRO A 32 8.36 -8.57 2.79
CA PRO A 32 9.75 -8.53 3.20
C PRO A 32 10.08 -7.15 3.82
N LEU A 33 9.96 -7.03 5.15
CA LEU A 33 10.15 -5.77 5.86
C LEU A 33 11.60 -5.53 6.32
N THR A 34 12.04 -4.27 6.22
CA THR A 34 13.27 -3.77 6.86
C THR A 34 13.13 -3.73 8.40
N ASP A 35 14.24 -3.62 9.13
CA ASP A 35 14.25 -3.57 10.60
C ASP A 35 13.37 -2.44 11.19
N GLU A 36 13.26 -1.31 10.49
CA GLU A 36 12.41 -0.19 10.92
C GLU A 36 10.93 -0.48 10.71
N LYS A 37 10.57 -1.05 9.56
CA LYS A 37 9.19 -1.45 9.23
C LYS A 37 8.72 -2.64 10.07
N GLN A 38 9.61 -3.56 10.43
CA GLN A 38 9.29 -4.63 11.39
C GLN A 38 8.84 -4.06 12.75
N LYS A 39 9.42 -2.94 13.21
CA LYS A 39 8.97 -2.29 14.45
C LYS A 39 7.59 -1.66 14.29
N MET A 40 7.29 -1.06 13.14
CA MET A 40 5.95 -0.53 12.84
C MET A 40 4.90 -1.66 12.78
N ALA A 41 5.23 -2.78 12.12
CA ALA A 41 4.38 -3.97 12.09
C ALA A 41 4.13 -4.52 13.51
N GLN A 42 5.18 -4.64 14.34
CA GLN A 42 5.03 -5.05 15.74
C GLN A 42 4.12 -4.10 16.54
N GLN A 43 4.17 -2.79 16.28
CA GLN A 43 3.25 -1.83 16.88
C GLN A 43 1.80 -2.04 16.40
N MET A 44 1.59 -2.34 15.11
CA MET A 44 0.26 -2.65 14.57
C MET A 44 -0.33 -3.89 15.26
N HIS A 45 0.43 -4.99 15.34
CA HIS A 45 0.05 -6.19 16.10
C HIS A 45 -0.32 -5.85 17.54
N SER A 46 0.52 -5.06 18.23
CA SER A 46 0.25 -4.66 19.61
C SER A 46 -1.03 -3.82 19.79
N ILE A 47 -1.38 -2.99 18.81
CA ILE A 47 -2.63 -2.22 18.82
C ILE A 47 -3.83 -3.15 18.58
N TYR A 48 -3.73 -4.04 17.60
CA TYR A 48 -4.77 -5.04 17.30
C TYR A 48 -5.05 -5.91 18.53
N ASP A 49 -4.03 -6.48 19.16
CA ASP A 49 -4.17 -7.37 20.32
C ASP A 49 -4.89 -6.66 21.48
N GLN A 50 -4.57 -5.38 21.72
CA GLN A 50 -5.23 -4.57 22.75
C GLN A 50 -6.72 -4.36 22.45
N LEU A 51 -7.06 -4.06 21.20
CA LEU A 51 -8.45 -3.86 20.79
C LEU A 51 -9.24 -5.17 20.78
N GLU A 52 -8.61 -6.28 20.42
CA GLU A 52 -9.19 -7.61 20.45
C GLU A 52 -9.52 -8.03 21.89
N GLU A 53 -8.59 -7.86 22.83
CA GLU A 53 -8.79 -8.18 24.25
C GLU A 53 -9.94 -7.35 24.87
N LEU A 54 -9.97 -6.05 24.58
CA LEU A 54 -11.03 -5.16 25.07
C LEU A 54 -12.39 -5.52 24.46
N THR A 55 -12.43 -5.83 23.17
CA THR A 55 -13.65 -6.27 22.49
C THR A 55 -14.13 -7.61 23.03
N GLU A 56 -13.22 -8.55 23.32
CA GLU A 56 -13.57 -9.82 23.94
C GLU A 56 -14.12 -9.61 25.36
N THR A 57 -13.51 -8.72 26.14
CA THR A 57 -14.00 -8.34 27.47
C THR A 57 -15.43 -7.80 27.40
N TYR A 58 -15.69 -6.85 26.51
CA TYR A 58 -17.04 -6.31 26.27
C TYR A 58 -18.01 -7.41 25.81
N SER A 59 -17.57 -8.32 24.93
CA SER A 59 -18.40 -9.41 24.43
C SER A 59 -18.86 -10.37 25.54
N ARG A 60 -18.10 -10.47 26.65
CA ARG A 60 -18.44 -11.32 27.81
C ARG A 60 -19.25 -10.58 28.87
N SER A 61 -18.94 -9.30 29.12
CA SER A 61 -19.52 -8.53 30.22
C SER A 61 -20.82 -7.80 29.86
N HIS A 62 -20.95 -7.42 28.58
CA HIS A 62 -21.99 -6.58 28.00
C HIS A 62 -22.14 -5.22 28.72
N GLN A 63 -21.13 -4.80 29.51
CA GLN A 63 -21.21 -3.57 30.28
C GLN A 63 -20.95 -2.35 29.38
N PRO A 64 -21.74 -1.28 29.49
CA PRO A 64 -21.50 -0.04 28.74
C PRO A 64 -20.12 0.58 29.02
N GLN A 65 -19.55 0.33 30.21
CA GLN A 65 -18.22 0.80 30.59
C GLN A 65 -17.10 0.13 29.77
N ASP A 66 -17.26 -1.15 29.46
CA ASP A 66 -16.30 -1.89 28.66
C ASP A 66 -16.39 -1.47 27.19
N LEU A 67 -17.60 -1.24 26.68
CA LEU A 67 -17.80 -0.65 25.35
C LEU A 67 -17.12 0.72 25.22
N ASN A 68 -17.31 1.59 26.22
CA ASN A 68 -16.67 2.91 26.24
C ASN A 68 -15.14 2.81 26.30
N SER A 69 -14.61 1.79 26.97
CA SER A 69 -13.17 1.54 27.01
C SER A 69 -12.64 1.15 25.63
N VAL A 70 -13.34 0.25 24.92
CA VAL A 70 -13.00 -0.11 23.53
C VAL A 70 -12.98 1.14 22.64
N PHE A 71 -14.04 1.95 22.67
CA PHE A 71 -14.12 3.14 21.81
C PHE A 71 -13.01 4.15 22.09
N ARG A 72 -12.67 4.40 23.36
CA ARG A 72 -11.57 5.31 23.71
C ARG A 72 -10.22 4.85 23.21
N VAL A 73 -9.95 3.55 23.32
CA VAL A 73 -8.68 2.97 22.85
C VAL A 73 -8.65 2.97 21.33
N MET A 74 -9.76 2.65 20.66
CA MET A 74 -9.85 2.71 19.21
C MET A 74 -9.64 4.14 18.70
N GLU A 75 -10.33 5.14 19.28
CA GLU A 75 -10.13 6.56 18.92
C GLU A 75 -8.68 7.02 19.12
N ALA A 76 -7.97 6.48 20.12
CA ALA A 76 -6.59 6.85 20.41
C ALA A 76 -5.56 6.15 19.53
N LEU A 77 -5.77 4.86 19.20
CA LEU A 77 -4.76 4.01 18.58
C LEU A 77 -5.03 3.68 17.12
N GLN A 78 -6.29 3.71 16.66
CA GLN A 78 -6.62 3.44 15.26
C GLN A 78 -5.90 4.38 14.28
N PRO A 79 -5.75 5.69 14.55
CA PRO A 79 -4.98 6.55 13.65
C PRO A 79 -3.52 6.12 13.53
N ALA A 80 -2.90 5.68 14.62
CA ALA A 80 -1.51 5.19 14.59
C ALA A 80 -1.38 3.86 13.85
N PHE A 81 -2.38 2.98 13.97
CA PHE A 81 -2.44 1.75 13.19
C PHE A 81 -2.52 2.03 11.69
N ILE A 82 -3.45 2.90 11.27
CA ILE A 82 -3.64 3.27 9.85
C ILE A 82 -2.36 3.92 9.30
N LEU A 83 -1.78 4.86 10.04
CA LEU A 83 -0.53 5.50 9.61
C LEU A 83 0.60 4.50 9.45
N ASN A 84 0.76 3.54 10.37
CA ASN A 84 1.78 2.51 10.25
C ASN A 84 1.52 1.59 9.05
N TYR A 85 0.27 1.20 8.80
CA TYR A 85 -0.11 0.37 7.66
C TYR A 85 0.19 1.08 6.34
N ASP A 86 -0.30 2.31 6.19
CA ASP A 86 -0.09 3.15 5.02
C ASP A 86 1.42 3.32 4.76
N GLU A 87 2.18 3.69 5.78
CA GLU A 87 3.61 3.92 5.69
C GLU A 87 4.40 2.66 5.29
N ILE A 88 3.97 1.47 5.71
CA ILE A 88 4.57 0.20 5.26
C ILE A 88 4.22 -0.07 3.79
N CYS A 89 2.94 0.00 3.45
CA CYS A 89 2.43 -0.35 2.12
C CYS A 89 2.94 0.61 1.03
N TYR A 90 2.91 1.91 1.29
CA TYR A 90 3.29 2.91 0.28
C TYR A 90 4.80 3.00 0.07
N GLU A 91 5.62 2.78 1.10
CA GLU A 91 7.07 2.68 0.89
C GLU A 91 7.42 1.43 0.08
N SER A 92 6.78 0.28 0.36
CA SER A 92 6.97 -0.93 -0.45
C SER A 92 6.54 -0.73 -1.90
N ALA A 93 5.41 -0.06 -2.14
CA ALA A 93 4.97 0.29 -3.48
C ALA A 93 5.94 1.25 -4.19
N LEU A 94 6.50 2.23 -3.47
CA LEU A 94 7.52 3.13 -4.00
C LEU A 94 8.82 2.38 -4.35
N GLU A 95 9.25 1.42 -3.54
CA GLU A 95 10.40 0.57 -3.84
C GLU A 95 10.17 -0.23 -5.13
N GLN A 96 9.01 -0.88 -5.25
CA GLN A 96 8.65 -1.64 -6.46
C GLN A 96 8.61 -0.78 -7.72
N LEU A 97 8.09 0.45 -7.60
CA LEU A 97 8.07 1.43 -8.70
C LEU A 97 9.49 1.85 -9.11
N ASN A 98 10.37 2.13 -8.15
CA ASN A 98 11.76 2.49 -8.43
C ASN A 98 12.55 1.34 -9.08
N GLU A 99 12.34 0.11 -8.62
CA GLU A 99 12.94 -1.08 -9.23
C GLU A 99 12.47 -1.26 -10.68
N ALA A 100 11.16 -1.16 -10.92
CA ALA A 100 10.60 -1.28 -12.25
C ALA A 100 11.07 -0.17 -13.19
N LEU A 101 11.13 1.07 -12.70
CA LEU A 101 11.67 2.21 -13.46
C LEU A 101 13.14 1.95 -13.84
N THR A 102 13.96 1.53 -12.89
CA THR A 102 15.39 1.21 -13.12
C THR A 102 15.56 0.12 -14.18
N GLU A 103 14.73 -0.92 -14.13
CA GLU A 103 14.71 -2.00 -15.13
C GLU A 103 14.37 -1.45 -16.53
N MET A 104 13.29 -0.66 -16.63
CA MET A 104 12.84 -0.07 -17.89
C MET A 104 13.87 0.90 -18.46
N GLU A 105 14.53 1.73 -17.65
CA GLU A 105 15.63 2.59 -18.08
C GLU A 105 16.79 1.78 -18.66
N GLY A 106 17.18 0.67 -18.02
CA GLY A 106 18.24 -0.22 -18.51
C GLY A 106 17.91 -0.87 -19.85
N GLN A 107 16.67 -1.34 -20.00
CA GLN A 107 16.14 -1.89 -21.24
C GLN A 107 16.10 -0.81 -22.35
N LEU A 108 15.66 0.41 -22.03
CA LEU A 108 15.62 1.55 -22.95
C LEU A 108 17.03 1.90 -23.46
N GLN A 109 18.03 1.93 -22.57
CA GLN A 109 19.43 2.16 -22.95
C GLN A 109 19.97 1.08 -23.88
N THR A 110 19.53 -0.16 -23.70
CA THR A 110 19.91 -1.28 -24.57
C THR A 110 19.29 -1.11 -25.95
N VAL A 111 17.99 -0.81 -26.03
CA VAL A 111 17.28 -0.55 -27.30
C VAL A 111 17.90 0.62 -28.05
N LYS A 112 18.26 1.71 -27.36
CA LYS A 112 18.92 2.88 -27.95
C LYS A 112 20.28 2.56 -28.59
N ARG A 113 20.95 1.50 -28.15
CA ARG A 113 22.22 1.03 -28.72
C ARG A 113 22.00 0.08 -29.89
N CYS A 114 20.81 -0.49 -30.04
CA CYS A 114 20.46 -1.32 -31.18
C CYS A 114 20.21 -0.46 -32.42
N ALA A 115 20.57 -0.99 -33.59
CA ALA A 115 20.19 -0.38 -34.86
C ALA A 115 18.71 -0.69 -35.13
N ILE A 116 17.81 0.12 -34.58
CA ILE A 116 16.37 -0.01 -34.77
C ILE A 116 15.93 0.50 -36.14
N ALA A 117 14.91 -0.15 -36.71
CA ALA A 117 14.34 0.30 -37.97
C ALA A 117 13.61 1.64 -37.78
N HIS A 118 13.52 2.46 -38.83
CA HIS A 118 12.77 3.72 -38.77
C HIS A 118 11.29 3.51 -38.38
N SER A 119 10.71 2.37 -38.77
CA SER A 119 9.35 1.95 -38.39
C SER A 119 9.17 1.65 -36.89
N GLU A 120 10.26 1.52 -36.15
CA GLU A 120 10.26 1.21 -34.70
C GLU A 120 10.59 2.45 -33.86
N GLN A 121 10.89 3.58 -34.53
CA GLN A 121 11.30 4.82 -33.87
C GLN A 121 10.15 5.49 -33.11
N GLU A 122 8.91 5.38 -33.61
CA GLU A 122 7.71 5.86 -32.90
C GLU A 122 7.50 5.07 -31.59
N LYS A 123 7.68 3.75 -31.62
CA LYS A 123 7.58 2.91 -30.41
C LYS A 123 8.66 3.23 -29.39
N LEU A 124 9.89 3.49 -29.85
CA LEU A 124 10.95 3.95 -28.95
C LEU A 124 10.57 5.26 -28.26
N GLN A 125 10.00 6.22 -28.99
CA GLN A 125 9.56 7.49 -28.40
C GLN A 125 8.43 7.30 -27.39
N GLU A 126 7.48 6.41 -27.66
CA GLU A 126 6.42 6.06 -26.70
C GLU A 126 7.01 5.44 -25.42
N MET A 127 8.02 4.58 -25.55
CA MET A 127 8.74 4.01 -24.40
C MET A 127 9.54 5.05 -23.61
N GLU A 128 10.26 5.94 -24.30
CA GLU A 128 10.98 7.05 -23.66
C GLU A 128 10.02 7.90 -22.84
N LYS A 129 8.88 8.25 -23.44
CA LYS A 129 7.86 9.05 -22.78
C LYS A 129 7.27 8.34 -21.56
N GLY A 130 6.91 7.06 -21.67
CA GLY A 130 6.35 6.32 -20.55
C GLY A 130 7.31 6.18 -19.37
N VAL A 131 8.62 6.06 -19.62
CA VAL A 131 9.64 6.06 -18.57
C VAL A 131 9.78 7.45 -17.92
N GLU A 132 9.77 8.52 -18.72
CA GLU A 132 9.85 9.91 -18.22
C GLU A 132 8.61 10.31 -17.40
N ASP A 133 7.41 9.95 -17.88
CA ASP A 133 6.14 10.23 -17.20
C ASP A 133 6.10 9.48 -15.85
N LEU A 134 6.50 8.19 -15.81
CA LEU A 134 6.58 7.41 -14.58
C LEU A 134 7.60 7.98 -13.58
N ALA A 135 8.80 8.36 -14.05
CA ALA A 135 9.82 8.97 -13.21
C ALA A 135 9.34 10.28 -12.58
N THR A 136 8.63 11.10 -13.36
CA THR A 136 8.06 12.37 -12.87
C THR A 136 7.02 12.13 -11.79
N GLN A 137 6.16 11.12 -11.92
CA GLN A 137 5.15 10.82 -10.91
C GLN A 137 5.77 10.29 -9.61
N ILE A 138 6.79 9.44 -9.71
CA ILE A 138 7.57 8.98 -8.55
C ILE A 138 8.21 10.19 -7.85
N GLU A 139 8.81 11.11 -8.61
CA GLU A 139 9.41 12.33 -8.03
C GLU A 139 8.36 13.19 -7.32
N ILE A 140 7.19 13.39 -7.93
CA ILE A 140 6.08 14.13 -7.31
C ILE A 140 5.69 13.47 -5.99
N TYR A 141 5.48 12.15 -5.96
CA TYR A 141 5.13 11.44 -4.73
C TYR A 141 6.19 11.62 -3.64
N VAL A 142 7.47 11.46 -3.96
CA VAL A 142 8.57 11.64 -3.00
C VAL A 142 8.56 13.04 -2.37
N HIS A 143 8.09 14.05 -3.10
CA HIS A 143 8.01 15.43 -2.61
C HIS A 143 6.71 15.73 -1.87
N THR A 144 5.57 15.18 -2.32
CA THR A 144 4.24 15.50 -1.79
C THR A 144 3.79 14.55 -0.69
N HIS A 145 4.33 13.33 -0.66
CA HIS A 145 3.84 12.19 0.13
C HIS A 145 2.32 11.98 -0.06
N ASN A 146 1.80 12.32 -1.24
CA ASN A 146 0.40 12.15 -1.56
C ASN A 146 0.16 10.77 -2.17
N HIS A 147 -0.49 9.89 -1.42
CA HIS A 147 -0.72 8.51 -1.83
C HIS A 147 -1.56 8.37 -3.12
N GLU A 148 -2.40 9.35 -3.47
CA GLU A 148 -3.11 9.36 -4.76
C GLU A 148 -2.14 9.45 -5.95
N ASP A 149 -1.02 10.18 -5.79
CA ASP A 149 0.00 10.32 -6.84
C ASP A 149 0.77 9.00 -7.03
N LEU A 150 0.98 8.24 -5.95
CA LEU A 150 1.63 6.93 -5.99
C LEU A 150 0.73 5.87 -6.64
N GLU A 151 -0.57 5.89 -6.33
CA GLU A 151 -1.54 4.99 -6.96
C GLU A 151 -1.64 5.24 -8.47
N ALA A 152 -1.63 6.52 -8.89
CA ALA A 152 -1.58 6.87 -10.31
C ALA A 152 -0.32 6.30 -11.00
N ALA A 153 0.85 6.40 -10.35
CA ALA A 153 2.10 5.86 -10.86
C ALA A 153 2.07 4.33 -11.02
N LEU A 154 1.49 3.61 -10.04
CA LEU A 154 1.30 2.16 -10.12
C LEU A 154 0.41 1.77 -11.31
N ILE A 155 -0.71 2.46 -11.48
CA ILE A 155 -1.65 2.22 -12.59
C ILE A 155 -0.96 2.45 -13.94
N GLU A 156 -0.17 3.52 -14.07
CA GLU A 156 0.57 3.80 -15.29
C GLU A 156 1.63 2.73 -15.58
N LEU A 157 2.39 2.30 -14.55
CA LEU A 157 3.34 1.21 -14.69
C LEU A 157 2.66 -0.07 -15.19
N GLU A 158 1.51 -0.45 -14.63
CA GLU A 158 0.74 -1.62 -15.08
C GLU A 158 0.29 -1.53 -16.54
N GLN A 159 -0.02 -0.33 -17.03
CA GLN A 159 -0.44 -0.11 -18.41
C GLN A 159 0.73 -0.13 -19.40
N VAL A 160 1.87 0.47 -19.03
CA VAL A 160 3.01 0.67 -19.93
C VAL A 160 3.97 -0.52 -19.93
N ARG A 161 4.21 -1.16 -18.78
CA ARG A 161 5.24 -2.21 -18.64
C ARG A 161 5.03 -3.41 -19.57
N PRO A 162 3.82 -3.97 -19.77
CA PRO A 162 3.65 -5.16 -20.62
C PRO A 162 4.02 -4.92 -22.08
N SER A 163 3.63 -3.78 -22.65
CA SER A 163 3.96 -3.42 -24.03
C SER A 163 5.44 -3.11 -24.18
N PHE A 164 6.02 -2.43 -23.18
CA PHE A 164 7.44 -2.11 -23.09
C PHE A 164 8.31 -3.38 -23.13
N VAL A 165 8.04 -4.34 -22.24
CA VAL A 165 8.81 -5.60 -22.14
C VAL A 165 8.66 -6.43 -23.41
N LEU A 166 7.46 -6.48 -24.00
CA LEU A 166 7.23 -7.23 -25.23
C LEU A 166 8.04 -6.67 -26.41
N PHE A 167 8.08 -5.35 -26.55
CA PHE A 167 8.88 -4.71 -27.59
C PHE A 167 10.39 -4.86 -27.34
N TYR A 168 10.84 -4.71 -26.09
CA TYR A 168 12.23 -4.96 -25.72
C TYR A 168 12.68 -6.36 -26.16
N ASN A 169 11.92 -7.40 -25.79
CA ASN A 169 12.24 -8.79 -26.12
C ASN A 169 12.29 -9.04 -27.64
N GLN A 170 11.39 -8.41 -28.42
CA GLN A 170 11.38 -8.53 -29.89
C GLN A 170 12.64 -7.97 -30.56
N LEU A 171 13.32 -7.01 -29.93
CA LEU A 171 14.50 -6.35 -30.49
C LEU A 171 15.83 -7.02 -30.14
N ILE A 172 15.86 -7.78 -29.05
CA ILE A 172 17.07 -8.44 -28.55
C ILE A 172 17.18 -9.92 -28.92
N ASP A 173 16.08 -10.54 -29.38
CA ASP A 173 16.05 -11.88 -30.00
C ASP A 173 16.54 -11.87 -31.46
#